data_AF-A0A3D3FC05-F1
#
_entry.id   AF-A0A3D3FC05-F1
#
_cell.length_a   1.000
_cell.length_b   1.000
_cell.length_c   1.000
_cell.angle_alpha   90.00
_cell.angle_beta   90.00
_cell.angle_gamma   90.00
#
_symmetry.space_group_name_H-M   'P 1'
#
loop_
_entity.id
_entity.type
_entity.pdbx_description
1 polymer ?
#
loop_
_entity_poly.entity_id
_entity_poly.type
_entity_poly.pdbx_seq_one_letter_code
_entity_poly.pdbx_strand_id
1 'polypeptide(L)'
;MNSIYQPIMVSFLESIFILGGLILCGFLLGFLEKETDRNLMQSFGQTGVLLTSLLGTPVHEIGHAAMALLFGHKITKIKLLQVNHPNGVLGYVEHSYNPKNFYQRVGNFFIALGPIFSGTASLFAAMY
;
A
#
# COMPACT_ATOMS: atom_id res chain seq x y z
N MET A 1 12.04 24.31 35.66
CA MET A 1 12.65 23.32 34.72
C MET A 1 11.58 22.50 33.95
N ASN A 2 10.43 23.08 33.58
CA ASN A 2 9.29 22.30 33.04
C ASN A 2 8.79 22.70 31.63
N SER A 3 9.19 23.85 31.06
CA SER A 3 8.55 24.33 29.83
C SER A 3 8.94 23.58 28.55
N ILE A 4 10.10 22.92 28.50
CA ILE A 4 10.59 22.24 27.29
C ILE A 4 10.35 20.72 27.34
N TYR A 5 10.34 20.11 28.53
CA TYR A 5 10.15 18.65 28.65
C TYR A 5 8.72 18.20 28.33
N GLN A 6 7.72 19.00 28.71
CA GLN A 6 6.31 18.72 28.44
C GLN A 6 6.02 18.59 26.94
N PRO A 7 6.37 19.56 26.07
CA PRO A 7 6.10 19.42 24.64
C PRO A 7 6.87 18.26 24.00
N ILE A 8 8.12 18.01 24.39
CA ILE A 8 8.90 16.88 23.87
C ILE A 8 8.23 15.54 24.21
N MET A 9 7.77 15.38 25.44
CA MET A 9 7.12 14.15 25.89
C MET A 9 5.77 13.93 25.19
N VAL A 10 4.98 14.99 25.00
CA VAL A 10 3.71 14.92 24.27
C VAL A 10 3.95 14.53 22.81
N SER A 11 4.88 15.20 22.11
CA SER A 11 5.21 14.85 20.71
C SER A 11 5.73 13.41 20.56
N PHE A 12 6.51 12.93 21.53
CA PHE A 12 6.98 11.55 21.53
C PHE A 12 5.83 10.54 21.69
N LEU A 13 4.92 10.79 22.62
CA LEU A 13 3.73 9.95 22.83
C LEU A 13 2.81 9.98 21.61
N GLU A 14 2.54 11.16 21.05
CA GLU A 14 1.73 11.32 19.83
C GLU A 14 2.34 10.53 18.66
N SER A 15 3.66 10.58 18.51
CA SER A 15 4.36 9.81 17.47
C SER A 15 4.13 8.31 17.63
N ILE A 16 4.20 7.79 18.87
CA ILE A 16 3.89 6.39 19.18
C ILE A 16 2.44 6.05 18.88
N PHE A 17 1.49 6.90 19.28
CA PHE A 17 0.07 6.67 19.02
C PHE A 17 -0.26 6.67 17.53
N ILE A 18 0.31 7.60 16.76
CA ILE A 18 0.11 7.67 15.31
C ILE A 18 0.71 6.43 14.63
N LEU A 19 1.97 6.09 14.92
CA LEU A 19 2.63 4.90 14.37
C LEU A 19 1.89 3.61 14.76
N GLY A 20 1.53 3.48 16.03
CA GLY A 20 0.79 2.33 16.55
C GLY A 20 -0.59 2.21 15.90
N GLY A 21 -1.31 3.32 15.74
CA GLY A 21 -2.58 3.37 15.05
C GLY A 21 -2.48 2.94 13.58
N LEU A 22 -1.47 3.44 12.85
CA LEU A 22 -1.22 3.05 11.45
C LEU A 22 -0.93 1.55 11.33
N ILE A 23 -0.08 1.01 12.21
CA ILE A 23 0.25 -0.43 12.23
C ILE A 23 -1.01 -1.25 12.53
N LEU A 24 -1.80 -0.85 13.53
CA LEU A 24 -3.05 -1.52 13.88
C LEU A 24 -4.06 -1.51 12.72
N CYS A 25 -4.24 -0.37 12.06
CA CYS A 25 -5.07 -0.25 10.86
C CYS A 25 -4.58 -1.17 9.74
N GLY A 26 -3.26 -1.26 9.53
CA GLY A 26 -2.67 -2.18 8.55
C GLY A 26 -2.98 -3.65 8.86
N PHE A 27 -2.86 -4.06 10.13
CA PHE A 27 -3.24 -5.40 10.57
C PHE A 27 -4.74 -5.68 10.39
N LEU A 28 -5.60 -4.71 10.74
CA LEU A 28 -7.04 -4.83 10.57
C LEU A 28 -7.43 -4.95 9.09
N LEU A 29 -6.84 -4.12 8.21
CA LEU A 29 -7.05 -4.21 6.77
C LEU A 29 -6.61 -5.58 6.23
N GLY A 30 -5.42 -6.06 6.61
CA GLY A 30 -4.94 -7.38 6.19
C GLY A 30 -5.78 -8.54 6.73
N PHE A 31 -6.41 -8.38 7.90
CA PHE A 31 -7.39 -9.34 8.40
C PHE A 31 -8.67 -9.31 7.56
N LEU A 32 -9.25 -8.14 7.33
CA LEU A 32 -10.47 -7.95 6.54
C LEU A 32 -10.30 -8.42 5.09
N GLU A 33 -9.14 -8.17 4.48
CA GLU A 33 -8.78 -8.65 3.15
C GLU A 33 -8.87 -10.18 3.07
N LYS A 34 -8.24 -10.90 4.01
CA LYS A 34 -8.28 -12.37 4.06
C LYS A 34 -9.68 -12.94 4.26
N GLU A 35 -10.49 -12.28 5.09
CA GLU A 35 -11.89 -12.65 5.30
C GLU A 35 -12.72 -12.42 4.03
N THR A 36 -12.50 -11.29 3.37
CA THR A 36 -13.19 -10.91 2.13
C THR A 36 -12.85 -11.89 1.02
N ASP A 37 -11.58 -12.18 0.79
CA ASP A 37 -11.11 -13.13 -0.23
C ASP A 37 -11.66 -14.53 0.01
N ARG A 38 -11.70 -14.99 1.28
CA ARG A 38 -12.28 -16.29 1.61
C ARG A 38 -13.78 -16.33 1.30
N ASN A 39 -14.52 -15.29 1.69
CA ASN A 39 -15.96 -15.21 1.41
C ASN A 39 -16.26 -15.12 -0.09
N LEU A 40 -15.44 -14.37 -0.84
CA LEU A 40 -15.54 -14.24 -2.28
C LEU A 40 -15.26 -15.58 -2.97
N MET A 41 -14.22 -16.29 -2.53
CA MET A 41 -13.89 -17.62 -3.03
C MET A 41 -15.00 -18.63 -2.75
N GLN A 42 -15.61 -18.60 -1.56
CA GLN A 42 -16.71 -19.50 -1.20
C GLN A 42 -17.99 -19.20 -1.99
N SER A 43 -18.28 -17.93 -2.28
CA SER A 43 -19.55 -17.53 -2.92
C SER A 43 -19.49 -17.52 -4.44
N PHE A 44 -18.37 -17.09 -5.02
CA PHE A 44 -18.20 -16.83 -6.44
C PHE A 44 -17.03 -17.61 -7.07
N GLY A 45 -16.33 -18.43 -6.29
CA GLY A 45 -15.17 -19.19 -6.74
C GLY A 45 -14.00 -18.29 -7.16
N GLN A 46 -13.06 -18.87 -7.91
CA GLN A 46 -11.89 -18.16 -8.40
C GLN A 46 -12.24 -17.03 -9.37
N THR A 47 -13.33 -17.16 -10.13
CA THR A 47 -13.77 -16.14 -11.09
C THR A 47 -14.17 -14.85 -10.40
N GLY A 48 -14.86 -14.92 -9.25
CA GLY A 48 -15.23 -13.74 -8.47
C GLY A 48 -14.01 -12.97 -7.96
N VAL A 49 -13.01 -13.69 -7.45
CA VAL A 49 -11.73 -13.10 -6.99
C VAL A 49 -10.98 -12.45 -8.15
N LEU A 50 -10.94 -13.11 -9.31
CA LEU A 50 -10.25 -12.56 -10.48
C LEU A 50 -10.92 -11.27 -11.00
N LEU A 51 -12.25 -11.20 -10.96
CA LEU A 51 -13.01 -10.03 -11.40
C LEU A 51 -12.76 -8.82 -10.51
N THR A 52 -12.76 -8.97 -9.18
CA THR A 52 -12.43 -7.85 -8.29
C THR A 52 -10.97 -7.45 -8.42
N SER A 53 -10.08 -8.42 -8.60
CA SER A 53 -8.65 -8.19 -8.83
C SER A 53 -8.35 -7.46 -10.14
N LEU A 54 -9.16 -7.68 -11.18
CA LEU A 54 -9.03 -6.98 -12.47
C LEU A 54 -9.15 -5.45 -12.31
N LEU A 55 -9.91 -4.97 -11.32
CA LEU A 55 -10.03 -3.55 -11.03
C LEU A 55 -9.07 -3.10 -9.93
N GLY A 56 -9.00 -3.87 -8.83
CA GLY A 56 -8.21 -3.50 -7.66
C GLY A 56 -6.70 -3.56 -7.90
N THR A 57 -6.19 -4.64 -8.52
CA THR A 57 -4.75 -4.85 -8.68
C THR A 57 -4.10 -3.80 -9.59
N PRO A 58 -4.67 -3.39 -10.74
CA PRO A 58 -4.08 -2.31 -11.52
C PRO A 58 -3.99 -0.99 -10.74
N VAL A 59 -5.04 -0.61 -10.00
CA VAL A 59 -5.01 0.60 -9.17
C VAL A 59 -3.95 0.51 -8.07
N HIS A 60 -3.81 -0.67 -7.46
CA HIS A 60 -2.80 -0.96 -6.46
C HIS A 60 -1.38 -0.76 -7.02
N GLU A 61 -1.05 -1.45 -8.11
CA GLU A 61 0.29 -1.40 -8.72
C GLU A 61 0.59 -0.03 -9.34
N ILE A 62 -0.40 0.68 -9.87
CA ILE A 62 -0.23 2.07 -10.32
C ILE A 62 0.16 2.97 -9.15
N GLY A 63 -0.39 2.74 -7.95
CA GLY A 63 0.00 3.47 -6.74
C GLY A 63 1.48 3.29 -6.41
N HIS A 64 1.97 2.04 -6.45
CA HIS A 64 3.39 1.75 -6.29
C HIS A 64 4.24 2.43 -7.37
N ALA A 65 3.85 2.33 -8.64
CA ALA A 65 4.56 2.93 -9.76
C ALA A 65 4.62 4.47 -9.66
N ALA A 66 3.50 5.12 -9.33
CA ALA A 66 3.42 6.56 -9.19
C ALA A 66 4.35 7.07 -8.09
N MET A 67 4.34 6.43 -6.91
CA MET A 67 5.25 6.78 -5.83
C MET A 67 6.70 6.46 -6.18
N ALA A 68 6.96 5.36 -6.89
CA ALA A 68 8.31 5.03 -7.33
C ALA A 68 8.89 6.12 -8.23
N LEU A 69 8.10 6.62 -9.19
CA LEU A 69 8.51 7.74 -10.05
C LEU A 69 8.70 9.03 -9.26
N LEU A 70 7.79 9.36 -8.33
CA LEU A 70 7.86 10.57 -7.51
C LEU A 70 9.14 10.63 -6.67
N PHE A 71 9.54 9.50 -6.09
CA PHE A 71 10.78 9.41 -5.31
C PHE A 71 12.02 9.16 -6.17
N GLY A 72 11.91 9.17 -7.50
CA GLY A 72 13.04 9.01 -8.41
C GLY A 72 13.62 7.59 -8.46
N HIS A 73 12.80 6.58 -8.18
CA HIS A 73 13.15 5.18 -8.39
C HIS A 73 13.01 4.83 -9.86
N LYS A 74 13.87 3.93 -10.35
CA LYS A 74 13.79 3.40 -11.70
C LYS A 74 12.95 2.13 -11.69
N ILE A 75 11.75 2.21 -12.26
CA ILE A 75 10.90 1.03 -12.51
C ILE A 75 11.59 0.15 -13.56
N THR A 76 11.84 -1.11 -13.22
CA THR A 76 12.47 -2.09 -14.12
C THR A 76 11.44 -2.96 -14.80
N LYS A 77 10.35 -3.30 -14.10
CA LYS A 77 9.20 -4.02 -14.66
C LYS A 77 7.93 -3.60 -13.97
N ILE A 78 6.84 -3.60 -14.72
CA ILE A 78 5.50 -3.39 -14.19
C ILE A 78 4.56 -4.41 -14.81
N LYS A 79 3.75 -5.06 -13.97
CA LYS A 79 2.70 -5.96 -14.41
C LYS A 79 1.46 -5.71 -13.57
N LEU A 80 0.50 -5.01 -14.16
CA LEU A 80 -0.70 -4.54 -13.48
C LEU A 80 -1.69 -5.66 -13.15
N LEU A 81 -1.70 -6.71 -13.97
CA LEU A 81 -2.46 -7.91 -13.70
C LEU A 81 -1.79 -9.12 -14.34
N GLN A 82 -1.79 -10.24 -13.63
CA GLN A 82 -1.43 -11.55 -14.15
C GLN A 82 -2.34 -12.61 -13.55
N VAL A 83 -2.75 -13.55 -14.40
CA VAL A 83 -3.59 -14.67 -14.03
C VAL A 83 -2.71 -15.92 -13.95
N ASN A 84 -2.97 -16.80 -12.98
CA ASN A 84 -2.29 -18.09 -12.81
C ASN A 84 -0.78 -18.03 -12.50
N HIS A 85 -0.34 -17.09 -11.67
CA HIS A 85 1.02 -17.18 -11.12
C HIS A 85 1.10 -18.26 -10.03
N PRO A 86 2.14 -19.12 -9.99
CA PRO A 86 2.25 -20.22 -9.02
C PRO A 86 2.14 -19.78 -7.55
N ASN A 87 2.56 -18.54 -7.26
CA ASN A 87 2.58 -17.97 -5.92
C ASN A 87 1.34 -17.11 -5.59
N GLY A 88 0.32 -17.08 -6.47
CA GLY A 88 -0.88 -16.27 -6.27
C GLY A 88 -0.70 -14.75 -6.43
N VAL A 89 0.47 -14.29 -6.87
CA VAL A 89 0.75 -12.87 -7.11
C VAL A 89 -0.03 -12.38 -8.32
N LEU A 90 -0.95 -11.45 -8.12
CA LEU A 90 -1.84 -10.92 -9.16
C LEU A 90 -1.26 -9.72 -9.91
N GLY A 91 -0.28 -9.03 -9.36
CA GLY A 91 0.40 -7.88 -9.98
C GLY A 91 1.72 -7.60 -9.28
N TYR A 92 2.60 -6.81 -9.90
CA TYR A 92 3.82 -6.33 -9.25
C TYR A 92 4.43 -5.12 -9.97
N VAL A 93 5.14 -4.31 -9.19
CA VAL A 93 6.07 -3.27 -9.68
C VAL A 93 7.47 -3.57 -9.16
N GLU A 94 8.38 -3.96 -10.06
CA GLU A 94 9.81 -4.02 -9.73
C GLU A 94 10.44 -2.65 -9.96
N HIS A 95 11.15 -2.15 -8.95
CA HIS A 95 11.88 -0.89 -9.04
C HIS A 95 13.26 -1.02 -8.39
N SER A 96 14.17 -0.16 -8.84
CA SER A 96 15.53 -0.04 -8.32
C SER A 96 15.79 1.39 -7.87
N TYR A 97 16.62 1.54 -6.85
CA TYR A 97 16.97 2.85 -6.29
C TYR A 97 18.43 2.84 -5.81
N ASN A 98 19.00 4.03 -5.69
CA ASN A 98 20.33 4.24 -5.14
C ASN A 98 20.23 4.27 -3.61
N PRO A 99 20.74 3.26 -2.87
CA PRO A 99 20.66 3.23 -1.42
C PRO A 99 21.46 4.36 -0.78
N LYS A 100 22.45 4.96 -1.46
CA LYS A 100 23.19 6.12 -0.94
C LYS A 100 22.37 7.41 -0.96
N ASN A 101 21.31 7.49 -1.77
CA ASN A 101 20.43 8.66 -1.83
C ASN A 101 19.35 8.57 -0.73
N PHE A 102 19.39 9.52 0.22
CA PHE A 102 18.45 9.58 1.33
C PHE A 102 17.00 9.78 0.87
N TYR A 103 16.77 10.61 -0.15
CA TYR A 103 15.43 10.88 -0.68
C TYR A 103 14.77 9.62 -1.24
N GLN A 104 15.51 8.83 -2.03
CA GLN A 104 15.04 7.55 -2.54
C GLN A 104 14.84 6.52 -1.42
N ARG A 105 15.71 6.53 -0.40
CA ARG A 105 15.56 5.61 0.74
C ARG A 105 14.25 5.84 1.50
N VAL A 106 13.92 7.11 1.76
CA VAL A 106 12.62 7.54 2.32
C VAL A 106 11.48 7.16 1.38
N GLY A 107 11.70 7.23 0.07
CA GLY A 107 10.74 6.81 -0.95
C GLY A 107 10.20 5.39 -0.78
N ASN A 108 11.00 4.43 -0.30
CA ASN A 108 10.50 3.06 -0.06
C ASN A 108 9.29 3.02 0.88
N PHE A 109 9.26 3.88 1.90
CA PHE A 109 8.14 3.96 2.83
C PHE A 109 6.86 4.43 2.11
N PHE A 110 6.96 5.49 1.32
CA PHE A 110 5.82 6.03 0.58
C PHE A 110 5.39 5.14 -0.58
N ILE A 111 6.32 4.42 -1.21
CA ILE A 111 6.00 3.41 -2.22
C ILE A 111 5.17 2.30 -1.58
N ALA A 112 5.54 1.80 -0.39
CA ALA A 112 4.74 0.82 0.33
C ALA A 112 3.32 1.31 0.66
N LEU A 113 3.16 2.60 0.95
CA LEU A 113 1.84 3.22 1.19
C LEU A 113 1.11 3.64 -0.09
N GLY A 114 1.79 3.65 -1.25
CA GLY A 114 1.27 4.09 -2.54
C GLY A 114 -0.12 3.55 -2.90
N PRO A 115 -0.38 2.24 -2.74
CA PRO A 115 -1.68 1.65 -3.02
C PRO A 115 -2.83 2.17 -2.16
N ILE A 116 -2.56 2.59 -0.92
CA ILE A 116 -3.57 3.18 -0.04
C ILE A 116 -4.03 4.52 -0.63
N PHE A 117 -3.09 5.32 -1.13
CA PHE A 117 -3.40 6.59 -1.78
C PHE A 117 -4.13 6.39 -3.11
N SER A 118 -3.65 5.50 -3.99
CA SER A 118 -4.30 5.26 -5.28
C SER A 118 -5.68 4.61 -5.12
N GLY A 119 -5.84 3.67 -4.18
CA GLY A 119 -7.11 3.06 -3.84
C GLY A 119 -8.12 4.10 -3.34
N THR A 120 -7.71 4.91 -2.37
CA THR A 120 -8.56 5.99 -1.84
C THR A 120 -8.95 6.99 -2.93
N ALA A 121 -7.99 7.45 -3.73
CA ALA A 121 -8.25 8.37 -4.84
C ALA A 121 -9.21 7.77 -5.88
N SER A 122 -9.08 6.49 -6.19
CA SER A 122 -9.99 5.81 -7.14
C SER A 122 -11.41 5.71 -6.62
N LEU A 123 -11.60 5.45 -5.32
CA LEU A 123 -12.92 5.43 -4.68
C LEU A 123 -13.55 6.83 -4.73
N PHE A 124 -12.79 7.87 -4.37
CA PHE A 124 -13.27 9.24 -4.49
C PHE A 124 -13.66 9.57 -5.94
N ALA A 125 -12.83 9.19 -6.91
CA ALA A 125 -13.12 9.43 -8.33
C ALA A 125 -14.36 8.66 -8.82
N ALA A 126 -14.65 7.48 -8.29
CA ALA A 126 -15.83 6.69 -8.64
C ALA A 126 -17.14 7.21 -8.01
N MET A 127 -17.04 8.04 -6.96
CA MET A 127 -18.20 8.63 -6.28
C MET A 127 -18.73 9.90 -6.96
N TYR A 128 -17.99 10.50 -7.89
CA TYR A 128 -18.35 11.70 -8.65
C TYR A 128 -18.50 11.38 -10.13
#